data_AF-A0A2I0JPI6-F1
#
_entry.id   AF-A0A2I0JPI6-F1
#
_cell.length_a   1.000
_cell.length_b   1.000
_cell.length_c   1.000
_cell.angle_alpha   90.00
_cell.angle_beta   90.00
_cell.angle_gamma   90.00
#
_symmetry.space_group_name_H-M   'P 1'
#
loop_
_entity.id
_entity.type
_entity.pdbx_description
1 polymer ?
#
loop_
_entity_poly.entity_id
_entity_poly.type
_entity_poly.pdbx_seq_one_letter_code
_entity_poly.pdbx_strand_id
1 'polypeptide(L)'
;MSGDDDRTLVEILEEHSPIDVAKYMKYVGSPQAGAIATFSGTTRDMFEGKTVLELRYEAYVPMAIRQIKNLCESARSSWNLISMAVAHRLGPVPVRETSVFVAVSSVHRVDSLEACKFLVDELKASVPIWKKEVYTNGEIWKENSEFLQRRPELGNGNANGSGNCKERIEEAGHHRKGCCGAKVRIEEDEAPVKEK
;
A
#
# COMPACT_ATOMS: atom_id res chain seq x y z
N MET A 1 28.39 -14.64 -9.56
CA MET A 1 27.14 -15.36 -9.91
C MET A 1 26.01 -14.44 -9.52
N SER A 2 25.54 -13.67 -10.50
CA SER A 2 24.60 -12.55 -10.38
C SER A 2 23.28 -12.98 -9.75
N GLY A 3 22.84 -12.21 -8.74
CA GLY A 3 21.75 -12.51 -7.83
C GLY A 3 20.41 -12.73 -8.52
N ASP A 4 19.68 -13.69 -7.98
CA ASP A 4 18.32 -14.06 -8.36
C ASP A 4 17.35 -12.91 -8.05
N ASP A 5 17.19 -12.05 -9.05
CA ASP A 5 16.00 -11.29 -9.44
C ASP A 5 15.01 -10.92 -8.31
N ASP A 6 15.15 -9.71 -7.76
CA ASP A 6 14.19 -9.11 -6.82
C ASP A 6 12.79 -9.04 -7.46
N ARG A 7 11.96 -10.09 -7.29
CA ARG A 7 10.61 -10.22 -7.87
C ARG A 7 9.66 -9.09 -7.45
N THR A 8 9.76 -7.98 -8.15
CA THR A 8 9.03 -6.74 -7.88
C THR A 8 8.34 -6.29 -9.16
N LEU A 9 7.01 -6.27 -9.14
CA LEU A 9 6.20 -5.72 -10.23
C LEU A 9 5.71 -4.33 -9.84
N VAL A 10 6.02 -3.32 -10.65
CA VAL A 10 5.51 -1.95 -10.47
C VAL A 10 4.83 -1.53 -11.76
N GLU A 11 3.54 -1.18 -11.68
CA GLU A 11 2.76 -0.72 -12.82
C GLU A 11 1.97 0.55 -12.48
N ILE A 12 2.05 1.52 -13.38
CA ILE A 12 1.15 2.68 -13.40
C ILE A 12 0.23 2.49 -14.60
N LEU A 13 -1.05 2.23 -14.33
CA LEU A 13 -2.05 1.95 -15.36
C LEU A 13 -2.63 3.26 -15.89
N GLU A 14 -2.87 3.29 -17.19
CA GLU A 14 -3.55 4.40 -17.86
C GLU A 14 -5.06 4.42 -17.58
N GLU A 15 -5.71 5.47 -18.05
CA GLU A 15 -7.15 5.66 -17.93
C GLU A 15 -7.94 4.48 -18.52
N HIS A 16 -9.10 4.18 -17.93
CA HIS A 16 -10.00 3.05 -18.27
C HIS A 16 -9.43 1.63 -18.12
N SER A 17 -8.24 1.46 -17.54
CA SER A 17 -7.66 0.13 -17.27
C SER A 17 -7.86 -0.24 -15.79
N PRO A 18 -8.89 -1.02 -15.42
CA PRO A 18 -9.09 -1.43 -14.03
C PRO A 18 -7.94 -2.33 -13.56
N ILE A 19 -7.62 -2.21 -12.27
CA ILE A 19 -6.59 -3.06 -11.64
C ILE A 19 -7.13 -4.49 -11.57
N ASP A 20 -6.52 -5.40 -12.34
CA ASP A 20 -6.76 -6.84 -12.23
C ASP A 20 -6.04 -7.40 -11.00
N VAL A 21 -6.76 -7.46 -9.88
CA VAL A 21 -6.24 -8.00 -8.61
C VAL A 21 -5.68 -9.43 -8.78
N ALA A 22 -6.30 -10.27 -9.61
CA ALA A 22 -5.89 -11.65 -9.79
C ALA A 22 -4.50 -11.75 -10.45
N LYS A 23 -4.19 -10.86 -11.41
CA LYS A 23 -2.86 -10.73 -12.02
C LYS A 23 -1.77 -10.54 -10.95
N TYR A 24 -1.97 -9.58 -10.05
CA TYR A 24 -0.98 -9.24 -9.03
C TYR A 24 -0.88 -10.31 -7.94
N MET A 25 -2.01 -10.90 -7.53
CA MET A 25 -2.02 -12.04 -6.61
C MET A 25 -1.26 -13.24 -7.16
N LYS A 26 -1.46 -13.56 -8.44
CA LYS A 26 -0.72 -14.62 -9.13
C LYS A 26 0.78 -14.29 -9.21
N TYR A 27 1.12 -13.03 -9.48
CA TYR A 27 2.53 -12.59 -9.54
C TYR A 27 3.24 -12.75 -8.20
N VAL A 28 2.62 -12.41 -7.07
CA VAL A 28 3.27 -12.53 -5.75
C VAL A 28 3.20 -13.94 -5.17
N GLY A 29 2.34 -14.80 -5.73
CA GLY A 29 2.26 -16.21 -5.39
C GLY A 29 3.58 -16.95 -5.63
N SER A 30 4.01 -17.71 -4.63
CA SER A 30 5.22 -18.53 -4.70
C SER A 30 5.05 -19.79 -3.83
N PRO A 31 5.60 -20.95 -4.24
CA PRO A 31 5.66 -22.15 -3.38
C PRO A 31 6.38 -21.93 -2.05
N GLN A 32 7.22 -20.90 -1.95
CA GLN A 32 7.95 -20.53 -0.73
C GLN A 32 7.16 -19.58 0.19
N ALA A 33 6.07 -18.98 -0.31
CA ALA A 33 5.29 -18.00 0.43
C ALA A 33 4.26 -18.67 1.33
N GLY A 34 4.43 -18.50 2.65
CA GLY A 34 3.45 -18.93 3.65
C GLY A 34 2.38 -17.87 3.93
N ALA A 35 2.57 -16.63 3.46
CA ALA A 35 1.62 -15.54 3.62
C ALA A 35 1.68 -14.55 2.45
N ILE A 36 0.52 -13.98 2.13
CA ILE A 36 0.36 -12.83 1.23
C ILE A 36 -0.50 -11.81 1.95
N ALA A 37 -0.01 -10.59 2.06
CA ALA A 37 -0.78 -9.44 2.54
C ALA A 37 -1.09 -8.52 1.36
N THR A 38 -2.32 -7.99 1.33
CA THR A 38 -2.75 -7.07 0.28
C THR A 38 -3.43 -5.84 0.85
N PHE A 39 -3.35 -4.76 0.07
CA PHE A 39 -4.10 -3.54 0.29
C PHE A 39 -4.76 -3.10 -1.02
N SER A 40 -6.03 -2.75 -0.96
CA SER A 40 -6.80 -2.14 -2.05
C SER A 40 -7.36 -0.81 -1.57
N GLY A 41 -6.88 0.28 -2.17
CA GLY A 41 -7.44 1.61 -1.95
C GLY A 41 -8.63 1.83 -2.88
N THR A 42 -9.84 1.87 -2.33
CA THR A 42 -11.08 2.02 -3.10
C THR A 42 -11.68 3.42 -2.96
N THR A 43 -12.28 3.92 -4.04
CA THR A 43 -13.00 5.20 -4.03
C THR A 43 -14.28 5.08 -3.21
N ARG A 44 -14.46 5.98 -2.24
CA ARG A 44 -15.69 6.08 -1.43
C ARG A 44 -16.67 7.06 -2.06
N ASP A 45 -17.95 6.89 -1.78
CA ASP A 45 -19.04 7.75 -2.27
C ASP A 45 -19.24 9.04 -1.47
N MET A 46 -18.61 9.15 -0.30
CA MET A 46 -18.74 10.32 0.58
C MET A 46 -17.39 10.80 1.11
N PHE A 47 -17.21 12.12 1.10
CA PHE A 47 -16.09 12.81 1.75
C PHE A 47 -16.58 14.12 2.37
N GLU A 48 -16.37 14.33 3.67
CA GLU A 48 -16.78 15.54 4.40
C GLU A 48 -18.25 15.97 4.17
N GLY A 49 -19.16 15.00 4.10
CA GLY A 49 -20.60 15.25 3.87
C GLY A 49 -20.98 15.58 2.43
N LYS A 50 -20.04 15.50 1.48
CA LYS A 50 -20.29 15.70 0.04
C LYS A 50 -20.27 14.37 -0.70
N THR A 51 -21.17 14.22 -1.67
CA THR A 51 -21.23 13.05 -2.56
C THR A 51 -20.11 13.12 -3.60
N VAL A 52 -19.20 12.16 -3.55
CA VAL A 52 -18.10 11.99 -4.51
C VAL A 52 -18.59 11.12 -5.67
N LEU A 53 -18.40 11.58 -6.90
CA LEU A 53 -18.71 10.84 -8.12
C LEU A 53 -17.54 9.95 -8.54
N GLU A 54 -16.34 10.52 -8.51
CA GLU A 54 -15.10 9.85 -8.88
C GLU A 54 -13.88 10.55 -8.25
N LEU A 55 -12.77 9.82 -8.21
CA LEU A 55 -11.44 10.39 -7.96
C LEU A 55 -10.67 10.41 -9.27
N ARG A 56 -10.02 11.54 -9.59
CA ARG A 56 -9.08 11.62 -10.72
C ARG A 56 -7.66 11.65 -10.20
N TYR A 57 -6.81 10.82 -10.79
CA TYR A 57 -5.40 10.71 -10.43
C TYR A 57 -4.50 11.15 -11.57
N GLU A 58 -3.52 11.98 -11.25
CA GLU A 58 -2.47 12.43 -12.17
C GLU A 58 -1.10 12.15 -11.55
N ALA A 59 -0.10 11.86 -12.37
CA ALA A 59 1.24 11.53 -11.89
C ALA A 59 2.32 11.88 -12.90
N TYR A 60 3.51 12.22 -12.41
CA TYR A 60 4.71 12.21 -13.23
C TYR A 60 5.26 10.77 -13.31
N VAL A 61 4.73 10.00 -14.28
CA VAL A 61 4.87 8.54 -14.34
C VAL A 61 6.31 8.02 -14.18
N PRO A 62 7.33 8.52 -14.91
CA PRO A 62 8.70 8.01 -14.76
C PRO A 62 9.26 8.17 -13.34
N MET A 63 8.97 9.31 -12.69
CA MET A 63 9.40 9.57 -11.32
C MET A 63 8.61 8.73 -10.31
N ALA A 64 7.30 8.58 -10.51
CA ALA A 64 6.46 7.74 -9.67
C ALA A 64 6.94 6.28 -9.66
N ILE A 65 7.20 5.70 -10.84
CA ILE A 65 7.73 4.33 -10.97
C ILE A 65 9.08 4.21 -10.24
N ARG A 66 9.98 5.18 -10.42
CA ARG A 66 11.29 5.16 -9.76
C ARG A 66 11.16 5.22 -8.24
N GLN A 67 10.30 6.10 -7.71
CA GLN A 67 10.11 6.20 -6.26
C GLN A 67 9.47 4.94 -5.68
N ILE A 68 8.45 4.37 -6.34
CA ILE A 68 7.84 3.10 -5.89
C ILE A 68 8.87 1.97 -5.86
N LYS A 69 9.75 1.89 -6.87
CA LYS A 69 10.85 0.90 -6.86
C LYS A 69 11.80 1.10 -5.68
N ASN A 70 12.20 2.33 -5.39
CA ASN A 70 13.04 2.63 -4.22
C ASN A 70 12.35 2.25 -2.89
N LEU A 71 11.03 2.44 -2.78
CA LEU A 71 10.26 2.01 -1.62
C LEU A 71 10.24 0.48 -1.49
N CYS A 72 10.11 -0.24 -2.60
CA CYS A 72 10.21 -1.69 -2.62
C CYS A 72 11.60 -2.17 -2.17
N GLU A 73 12.67 -1.56 -2.65
CA GLU A 73 14.04 -1.87 -2.21
C GLU A 73 14.23 -1.61 -0.70
N SER A 74 13.66 -0.51 -0.19
CA SER A 74 13.67 -0.18 1.24
C SER A 74 12.91 -1.21 2.08
N ALA A 75 11.77 -1.68 1.57
CA ALA A 75 11.00 -2.74 2.22
C ALA A 75 11.76 -4.07 2.25
N ARG A 76 12.41 -4.46 1.15
CA ARG A 76 13.26 -5.67 1.11
C ARG A 76 14.45 -5.60 2.06
N SER A 77 14.99 -4.41 2.28
CA SER A 77 16.09 -4.22 3.23
C SER A 77 15.64 -4.37 4.69
N SER A 78 14.34 -4.23 4.96
CA SER A 78 13.77 -4.23 6.32
C SER A 78 13.06 -5.54 6.68
N TRP A 79 12.47 -6.23 5.70
CA TRP A 79 11.71 -7.48 5.89
C TRP A 79 12.12 -8.57 4.90
N ASN A 80 11.95 -9.84 5.30
CA ASN A 80 12.25 -10.98 4.44
C ASN A 80 11.10 -11.27 3.47
N LEU A 81 11.11 -10.59 2.33
CA LEU A 81 10.03 -10.63 1.33
C LEU A 81 10.39 -11.49 0.14
N ILE A 82 9.43 -12.29 -0.32
CA ILE A 82 9.59 -13.17 -1.49
C ILE A 82 9.26 -12.40 -2.77
N SER A 83 8.10 -11.73 -2.81
CA SER A 83 7.67 -10.98 -3.98
C SER A 83 6.78 -9.81 -3.59
N MET A 84 6.79 -8.78 -4.42
CA MET A 84 5.95 -7.61 -4.24
C MET A 84 5.33 -7.18 -5.57
N ALA A 85 4.12 -6.65 -5.49
CA ALA A 85 3.47 -5.99 -6.60
C ALA A 85 2.83 -4.69 -6.12
N VAL A 86 3.05 -3.60 -6.86
CA VAL A 86 2.43 -2.30 -6.64
C VAL A 86 1.83 -1.82 -7.94
N ALA A 87 0.54 -1.53 -7.93
CA ALA A 87 -0.19 -0.99 -9.05
C ALA A 87 -0.91 0.28 -8.64
N HIS A 88 -0.86 1.30 -9.49
CA HIS A 88 -1.67 2.51 -9.32
C HIS A 88 -2.31 2.88 -10.64
N ARG A 89 -3.62 3.17 -10.62
CA ARG A 89 -4.37 3.62 -11.78
C ARG A 89 -4.41 5.15 -11.86
N LEU A 90 -4.24 5.69 -13.06
CA LEU A 90 -4.39 7.11 -13.36
C LEU A 90 -5.74 7.39 -14.03
N GLY A 91 -6.08 8.67 -14.13
CA GLY A 91 -7.35 9.14 -14.67
C GLY A 91 -8.51 8.95 -13.69
N PRO A 92 -9.76 8.94 -14.19
CA PRO A 92 -10.96 8.78 -13.39
C PRO A 92 -11.10 7.34 -12.84
N VAL A 93 -11.39 7.27 -11.54
CA VAL A 93 -11.67 6.07 -10.77
C VAL A 93 -13.03 6.24 -10.09
N PRO A 94 -14.09 5.62 -10.62
CA PRO A 94 -15.42 5.63 -10.04
C PRO A 94 -15.48 5.09 -8.61
N VAL A 95 -16.56 5.44 -7.91
CA VAL A 95 -16.91 4.86 -6.61
C VAL A 95 -16.87 3.33 -6.64
N ARG A 96 -16.34 2.73 -5.56
CA ARG A 96 -16.08 1.27 -5.37
C ARG A 96 -14.97 0.67 -6.23
N GLU A 97 -14.37 1.42 -7.15
CA GLU A 97 -13.22 0.93 -7.90
C GLU A 97 -11.90 1.13 -7.14
N THR A 98 -10.92 0.28 -7.45
CA THR A 98 -9.58 0.33 -6.84
C THR A 98 -8.69 1.31 -7.60
N SER A 99 -8.12 2.28 -6.90
CA SER A 99 -7.13 3.22 -7.44
C SER A 99 -5.69 2.75 -7.24
N VAL A 100 -5.42 2.10 -6.11
CA VAL A 100 -4.08 1.60 -5.75
C VAL A 100 -4.19 0.20 -5.18
N PHE A 101 -3.28 -0.67 -5.58
CA PHE A 101 -3.18 -2.04 -5.09
C PHE A 101 -1.75 -2.38 -4.74
N VAL A 102 -1.55 -2.95 -3.55
CA VAL A 102 -0.26 -3.44 -3.07
C VAL A 102 -0.45 -4.89 -2.66
N ALA A 103 0.46 -5.77 -3.07
CA ALA A 103 0.52 -7.14 -2.64
C ALA A 103 1.96 -7.51 -2.27
N VAL A 104 2.13 -8.19 -1.13
CA VAL A 104 3.44 -8.58 -0.61
C VAL A 104 3.38 -10.02 -0.13
N SER A 105 4.31 -10.86 -0.57
CA SER A 105 4.43 -12.23 -0.12
C SER A 105 5.68 -12.47 0.72
N SER A 106 5.56 -13.34 1.72
CA SER A 106 6.64 -13.69 2.65
C SER A 106 6.46 -15.11 3.20
N VAL A 107 7.47 -15.64 3.87
CA VAL A 107 7.39 -16.95 4.55
C VAL A 107 6.42 -16.89 5.73
N HIS A 108 6.40 -15.76 6.45
CA HIS A 108 5.60 -15.58 7.67
C HIS A 108 4.79 -14.29 7.63
N ARG A 109 3.52 -14.39 8.05
CA ARG A 109 2.54 -13.29 7.96
C ARG A 109 3.00 -11.92 8.44
N VAL A 110 3.84 -11.85 9.47
CA VAL A 110 4.29 -10.59 10.09
C VAL A 110 5.01 -9.72 9.06
N ASP A 111 6.00 -10.30 8.36
CA ASP A 111 6.80 -9.58 7.37
C ASP A 111 5.93 -9.02 6.25
N SER A 112 5.00 -9.82 5.70
CA SER A 112 4.10 -9.33 4.65
C SER A 112 3.14 -8.23 5.13
N LEU A 113 2.61 -8.33 6.35
CA LEU A 113 1.64 -7.35 6.88
C LEU A 113 2.32 -6.01 7.16
N GLU A 114 3.48 -6.03 7.82
CA GLU A 114 4.24 -4.84 8.14
C GLU A 114 4.78 -4.15 6.88
N ALA A 115 5.35 -4.92 5.95
CA ALA A 115 5.83 -4.37 4.68
C ALA A 115 4.69 -3.81 3.82
N CYS A 116 3.52 -4.46 3.78
CA CYS A 116 2.36 -3.94 3.04
C CYS A 116 1.89 -2.60 3.61
N LYS A 117 1.80 -2.49 4.95
CA LYS A 117 1.50 -1.21 5.61
C LYS A 117 2.54 -0.14 5.28
N PHE A 118 3.82 -0.46 5.44
CA PHE A 118 4.92 0.46 5.12
C PHE A 118 4.83 0.99 3.69
N LEU A 119 4.66 0.11 2.70
CA LEU A 119 4.58 0.50 1.29
C LEU A 119 3.41 1.44 1.01
N VAL A 120 2.23 1.19 1.58
CA VAL A 120 1.05 2.05 1.36
C VAL A 120 1.26 3.43 1.98
N ASP A 121 1.77 3.46 3.21
CA ASP A 121 2.02 4.70 3.93
C ASP A 121 3.07 5.56 3.21
N GLU A 122 4.19 4.96 2.81
CA GLU A 122 5.27 5.67 2.12
C GLU A 122 4.91 6.03 0.67
N LEU A 123 4.10 5.22 -0.01
CA LEU A 123 3.60 5.55 -1.35
C LEU A 123 2.76 6.82 -1.27
N LYS A 124 1.80 6.87 -0.34
CA LYS A 124 0.96 8.05 -0.13
C LYS A 124 1.76 9.26 0.31
N ALA A 125 2.77 9.06 1.17
CA ALA A 125 3.58 10.17 1.65
C ALA A 125 4.53 10.71 0.58
N SER A 126 5.22 9.88 -0.20
CA SER A 126 6.42 10.31 -0.95
C SER A 126 6.28 10.33 -2.48
N VAL A 127 5.33 9.58 -3.05
CA VAL A 127 5.23 9.38 -4.51
C VAL A 127 4.42 10.54 -5.12
N PRO A 128 4.82 11.10 -6.28
CA PRO A 128 4.21 12.30 -6.85
C PRO A 128 3.00 11.88 -7.68
N ILE A 129 1.94 11.47 -6.97
CA ILE A 129 0.63 11.14 -7.50
C ILE A 129 -0.37 12.07 -6.80
N TRP A 130 -1.07 12.86 -7.59
CA TRP A 130 -2.05 13.82 -7.10
C TRP A 130 -3.45 13.29 -7.30
N LYS A 131 -4.32 13.53 -6.31
CA LYS A 131 -5.74 13.14 -6.35
C LYS A 131 -6.63 14.38 -6.40
N LYS A 132 -7.63 14.33 -7.26
CA LYS A 132 -8.69 15.32 -7.39
C LYS A 132 -10.02 14.66 -7.09
N GLU A 133 -10.78 15.24 -6.19
CA GLU A 133 -12.13 14.79 -5.86
C GLU A 133 -13.14 15.50 -6.77
N VAL A 134 -13.95 14.73 -7.48
CA VAL A 134 -15.02 15.23 -8.34
C VAL A 134 -16.36 14.98 -7.64
N TYR A 135 -17.10 16.05 -7.38
CA TYR A 135 -18.42 16.02 -6.75
C TYR A 135 -19.50 16.42 -7.76
N THR A 136 -20.76 16.30 -7.36
CA THR A 136 -21.91 16.71 -8.18
C THR A 136 -21.94 18.21 -8.50
N ASN A 137 -21.28 19.05 -7.71
CA ASN A 137 -21.32 20.51 -7.81
C ASN A 137 -19.95 21.17 -8.01
N GLY A 138 -18.89 20.40 -8.30
CA GLY A 138 -17.56 20.95 -8.53
C GLY A 138 -16.44 19.92 -8.31
N GLU A 139 -15.20 20.39 -8.38
CA GLU A 139 -14.00 19.56 -8.28
C GLU A 139 -12.94 20.24 -7.42
N ILE A 140 -12.22 19.47 -6.60
CA ILE A 140 -11.24 19.99 -5.64
C ILE A 140 -9.98 19.13 -5.69
N TRP A 141 -8.82 19.75 -5.92
CA TRP A 141 -7.52 19.11 -5.73
C TRP A 141 -7.23 18.91 -4.25
N LYS A 142 -6.81 17.72 -3.86
CA LYS A 142 -6.41 17.45 -2.48
C LYS A 142 -4.91 17.56 -2.34
N GLU A 143 -4.50 18.33 -1.34
CA GLU A 143 -3.13 18.33 -0.86
C GLU A 143 -2.78 16.99 -0.22
N ASN A 144 -1.51 16.63 -0.29
CA ASN A 144 -0.98 15.41 0.32
C ASN A 144 -0.65 15.69 1.79
N SER A 145 -1.65 15.56 2.66
CA SER A 145 -1.44 15.73 4.11
C SER A 145 -0.47 14.70 4.68
N GLU A 146 -0.44 13.49 4.11
CA GLU A 146 0.47 12.41 4.52
C GLU A 146 1.95 12.78 4.31
N PHE A 147 2.28 13.49 3.23
CA PHE A 147 3.64 14.01 2.98
C PHE A 147 4.11 14.91 4.12
N LEU A 148 3.26 15.85 4.56
CA LEU A 148 3.61 16.80 5.62
C LEU A 148 3.73 16.12 6.99
N GLN A 149 2.87 15.13 7.27
CA GLN A 149 2.90 14.41 8.54
C GLN A 149 4.19 13.60 8.73
N ARG A 150 4.75 13.07 7.64
CA ARG A 150 6.01 12.31 7.68
C ARG A 150 7.27 13.16 7.52
N ARG A 151 7.12 14.43 7.14
CA ARG A 151 8.24 15.40 7.01
C ARG A 151 7.94 16.71 7.74
N PRO A 152 7.78 16.68 9.08
CA PRO A 152 7.50 17.87 9.87
C PRO A 152 8.56 18.96 9.72
N GLU A 153 9.80 18.59 9.39
CA GLU A 153 10.93 19.49 9.15
C GLU A 153 10.72 20.47 7.99
N LEU A 154 9.83 20.16 7.04
CA LEU A 154 9.47 21.05 5.93
C LEU A 154 8.24 21.93 6.24
N GLY A 155 7.52 21.65 7.33
CA GLY A 155 6.27 22.33 7.71
C GLY A 155 6.47 23.63 8.50
N ASN A 156 7.66 23.86 9.05
CA ASN A 156 7.99 25.11 9.76
C ASN A 156 8.87 26.01 8.89
N GLY A 157 8.25 26.90 8.13
CA GLY A 157 8.96 28.03 7.53
C GLY A 157 9.47 28.98 8.61
N ASN A 158 10.70 28.78 9.09
CA ASN A 158 11.47 29.86 9.67
C ASN A 158 12.98 29.67 9.45
N ALA A 159 13.62 30.74 8.98
CA ALA A 159 15.03 30.81 8.66
C ALA A 159 15.92 30.62 9.90
N ASN A 160 16.93 29.75 9.81
CA ASN A 160 18.33 30.04 10.16
C ASN A 160 19.21 28.77 10.15
N GLY A 161 20.31 28.84 9.39
CA GLY A 161 21.65 28.42 9.82
C GLY A 161 21.96 26.94 10.05
N SER A 162 22.82 26.41 9.16
CA SER A 162 23.99 25.57 9.44
C SER A 162 23.84 24.34 10.35
N GLY A 163 24.12 23.14 9.82
CA GLY A 163 24.37 21.98 10.68
C GLY A 163 24.47 20.66 9.94
N ASN A 164 25.70 20.15 9.86
CA ASN A 164 26.06 18.78 9.50
C ASN A 164 25.38 17.76 10.44
N CYS A 165 25.00 16.58 9.93
CA CYS A 165 25.34 15.24 10.44
C CYS A 165 24.30 14.16 10.14
N LYS A 166 24.83 12.96 9.92
CA LYS A 166 24.16 11.66 9.89
C LYS A 166 23.23 11.49 11.09
N GLU A 167 22.06 10.91 10.87
CA GLU A 167 21.38 10.14 11.92
C GLU A 167 20.79 8.85 11.38
N ARG A 168 21.11 7.81 12.16
CA ARG A 168 20.79 6.40 12.00
C ARG A 168 19.43 6.21 12.65
N ILE A 169 18.44 5.72 11.92
CA ILE A 169 17.17 5.35 12.54
C ILE A 169 17.39 3.98 13.22
N GLU A 170 17.65 4.01 14.51
CA GLU A 170 17.45 2.87 15.40
C GLU A 170 15.99 2.90 15.86
N GLU A 171 15.16 2.01 15.30
CA GLU A 171 13.84 1.73 15.87
C GLU A 171 13.83 0.37 16.59
N ALA A 172 13.15 0.40 17.74
CA ALA A 172 13.18 -0.55 18.85
C ALA A 172 13.06 -2.04 18.45
N GLY A 173 13.92 -2.84 19.06
CA GLY A 173 13.94 -4.30 18.92
C GLY A 173 12.58 -4.93 19.24
N HIS A 174 11.98 -5.56 18.22
CA HIS A 174 10.84 -6.44 18.40
C HIS A 174 11.30 -7.75 19.03
N HIS A 175 10.89 -7.95 20.27
CA HIS A 175 11.12 -9.17 21.05
C HIS A 175 10.42 -10.35 20.35
N ARG A 176 11.22 -11.27 19.77
CA ARG A 176 10.73 -12.49 19.13
C ARG A 176 10.09 -13.42 20.17
N LYS A 177 8.77 -13.38 20.30
CA LYS A 177 8.00 -14.45 20.94
C LYS A 177 7.24 -15.23 19.87
N GLY A 178 7.59 -16.51 19.75
CA GLY A 178 6.97 -17.46 18.84
C GLY A 178 5.46 -17.50 19.03
N CYS A 179 4.72 -17.16 17.97
CA CYS A 179 3.27 -17.12 17.97
C CYS A 179 2.72 -18.37 17.26
N CYS A 180 3.01 -19.53 17.83
CA CYS A 180 2.30 -20.78 17.53
C CYS A 180 1.35 -21.08 18.70
N GLY A 181 0.21 -20.40 18.71
CA GLY A 181 -0.92 -20.67 19.60
C GLY A 181 -2.03 -21.41 18.83
N ALA A 182 -2.71 -22.32 19.53
CA ALA A 182 -3.53 -23.43 19.03
C ALA A 182 -4.60 -23.08 17.97
N LYS A 183 -4.81 -24.01 17.03
CA LYS A 183 -5.94 -24.04 16.09
C LYS A 183 -7.25 -24.10 16.89
N VAL A 184 -8.11 -23.11 16.70
CA VAL A 184 -9.51 -23.16 17.15
C VAL A 184 -10.22 -24.27 16.36
N ARG A 185 -10.77 -25.25 17.06
CA ARG A 185 -11.76 -26.18 16.51
C ARG A 185 -13.13 -25.51 16.61
N ILE A 186 -13.82 -25.39 15.49
CA ILE A 186 -15.23 -25.01 15.46
C ILE A 186 -16.01 -26.31 15.70
N GLU A 187 -16.81 -26.37 16.76
CA GLU A 187 -17.76 -27.45 16.98
C GLU A 187 -19.00 -27.18 16.13
N GLU A 188 -19.42 -28.17 15.35
CA GLU A 188 -20.62 -28.10 14.51
C GLU A 188 -21.86 -28.27 15.41
N ASP A 189 -22.61 -27.19 15.63
CA ASP A 189 -23.91 -27.25 16.29
C ASP A 189 -24.92 -27.97 15.39
N GLU A 190 -25.32 -29.18 15.80
CA GLU A 190 -26.43 -29.93 15.18
C GLU A 190 -27.74 -29.14 15.26
N ALA A 191 -28.35 -28.90 14.10
CA ALA A 191 -29.68 -28.29 13.99
C ALA A 191 -30.77 -29.25 14.50
N PRO A 192 -31.82 -28.77 15.19
CA PRO A 192 -32.85 -29.66 15.73
C PRO A 192 -33.79 -30.14 14.62
N VAL A 193 -33.93 -31.46 14.51
CA VAL A 193 -34.97 -32.13 13.75
C VAL A 193 -36.34 -31.75 14.34
N LYS A 194 -37.18 -31.07 13.55
CA LYS A 194 -38.59 -30.84 13.91
C LYS A 194 -39.42 -32.05 13.46
N GLU A 195 -39.81 -32.89 14.40
CA GLU A 195 -40.98 -33.77 14.24
C GLU A 195 -42.26 -32.98 14.58
N LYS A 196 -43.20 -32.93 13.63
CA LYS A 196 -44.65 -33.11 13.82
C LYS A 196 -45.39 -33.01 12.49
#